data_AF-A0A2W7B598-F1
#
_entry.id   AF-A0A2W7B598-F1
#
_cell.length_a   1.000
_cell.length_b   1.000
_cell.length_c   1.000
_cell.angle_alpha   90.00
_cell.angle_beta   90.00
_cell.angle_gamma   90.00
#
_symmetry.space_group_name_H-M   'P 1'
#
loop_
_entity.id
_entity.type
_entity.pdbx_description
1 polymer ?
#
loop_
_entity_poly.entity_id
_entity_poly.type
_entity_poly.pdbx_seq_one_letter_code
_entity_poly.pdbx_strand_id
1 'polypeptide(L)'
;MNYHVNLSLEAEKVDRKANSALIKKLDRCFEQLEINPYSHPNIKVLKGNYHGCYRYRVEDYRVVYSVNESTILVNVIVIAHRSKVYE
;
A
#
# COMPACT_ATOMS: atom_id res chain seq x y z
N MET A 1 -0.40 5.94 -18.46
CA MET A 1 -0.90 6.91 -17.47
C MET A 1 -0.54 6.32 -16.13
N ASN A 2 0.29 6.99 -15.35
CA ASN A 2 0.76 6.46 -14.06
C ASN A 2 -0.03 7.13 -12.93
N TYR A 3 -0.36 6.35 -11.92
CA TYR A 3 -0.93 6.84 -10.67
C TYR A 3 0.12 7.59 -9.85
N HIS A 4 -0.34 8.54 -9.03
CA HIS A 4 0.47 9.11 -7.96
C HIS A 4 0.21 8.36 -6.66
N VAL A 5 1.25 8.02 -5.91
CA VAL A 5 1.11 7.40 -4.58
C VAL A 5 1.16 8.47 -3.51
N ASN A 6 0.14 8.51 -2.65
CA ASN A 6 0.08 9.40 -1.50
C ASN A 6 -0.04 8.58 -0.21
N LEU A 7 0.77 8.93 0.79
CA LEU A 7 0.81 8.26 2.09
C LEU A 7 -0.05 9.02 3.10
N SER A 8 -0.89 8.29 3.85
CA SER A 8 -1.48 8.84 5.07
C SER A 8 -0.38 9.15 6.09
N LEU A 9 -0.68 10.03 7.06
CA LEU A 9 0.24 10.36 8.14
C LEU A 9 0.70 9.11 8.92
N GLU A 10 -0.17 8.12 9.09
CA GLU A 10 0.17 6.87 9.78
C GLU A 10 1.07 5.97 8.91
N ALA A 11 0.81 5.89 7.61
CA ALA A 11 1.66 5.18 6.67
C ALA A 11 3.07 5.81 6.61
N GLU A 12 3.12 7.14 6.53
CA GLU A 12 4.38 7.90 6.47
C GLU A 12 5.23 7.71 7.74
N LYS A 13 4.61 7.65 8.93
CA LYS A 13 5.34 7.35 10.18
C LYS A 13 6.04 6.00 10.14
N VAL A 14 5.43 4.99 9.52
CA VAL A 14 6.02 3.65 9.40
C VAL A 14 7.11 3.63 8.36
N ASP A 15 6.87 4.28 7.22
CA ASP A 15 7.86 4.43 6.14
C ASP A 15 9.14 5.13 6.63
N ARG A 16 9.01 6.27 7.33
CA ARG A 16 10.15 7.00 7.91
C ARG A 16 10.94 6.22 8.97
N LYS A 17 10.30 5.27 9.66
CA LYS A 17 10.94 4.42 10.68
C LYS A 17 11.46 3.10 10.12
N ALA A 18 11.22 2.83 8.84
CA ALA A 18 11.64 1.60 8.20
C ALA A 18 13.17 1.56 8.10
N ASN A 19 13.73 0.35 8.20
CA ASN A 19 15.14 0.16 7.90
C ASN A 19 15.37 0.19 6.38
N SER A 20 16.63 0.33 5.96
CA SER A 20 17.00 0.44 4.55
C SER A 20 16.54 -0.73 3.67
N ALA A 21 16.43 -1.93 4.24
CA ALA A 21 15.93 -3.11 3.52
C ALA A 21 14.42 -3.04 3.28
N LEU A 22 13.65 -2.54 4.25
CA LEU A 22 12.21 -2.37 4.14
C LEU A 22 11.86 -1.19 3.22
N ILE A 23 12.57 -0.06 3.31
CA ILE A 23 12.39 1.10 2.42
C ILE A 23 12.47 0.67 0.96
N LYS A 24 13.55 -0.03 0.56
CA LYS A 24 13.71 -0.52 -0.83
C LYS A 24 12.56 -1.41 -1.32
N LYS A 25 11.90 -2.13 -0.41
CA LYS A 25 10.77 -3.00 -0.74
C LYS A 25 9.47 -2.20 -0.83
N LEU A 26 9.32 -1.17 -0.01
CA LEU A 26 8.21 -0.21 -0.09
C LEU A 26 8.32 0.63 -1.37
N ASP A 27 9.50 1.09 -1.75
CA ASP A 27 9.73 1.82 -3.01
C ASP A 27 9.25 1.00 -4.22
N ARG A 28 9.68 -0.27 -4.32
CA ARG A 28 9.21 -1.19 -5.37
C ARG A 28 7.70 -1.43 -5.33
N CYS A 29 7.12 -1.44 -4.13
CA CYS A 29 5.66 -1.52 -3.99
C CYS A 29 5.02 -0.27 -4.58
N PHE A 30 5.50 0.92 -4.25
CA PHE A 30 4.95 2.18 -4.75
C PHE A 30 5.12 2.31 -6.26
N GLU A 31 6.30 2.03 -6.81
CA GLU A 31 6.55 1.97 -8.26
C GLU A 31 5.54 1.06 -8.97
N GLN A 32 5.25 -0.12 -8.42
CA GLN A 32 4.24 -1.01 -8.98
C GLN A 32 2.83 -0.42 -8.91
N LEU A 33 2.47 0.27 -7.82
CA LEU A 33 1.17 0.91 -7.67
C LEU A 33 1.00 2.11 -8.61
N GLU A 34 2.07 2.83 -8.91
CA GLU A 34 2.07 3.89 -9.93
C GLU A 34 1.78 3.33 -11.32
N ILE A 35 2.26 2.12 -11.64
CA ILE A 35 2.05 1.48 -12.94
C ILE A 35 0.68 0.80 -13.03
N ASN A 36 0.36 -0.05 -12.05
CA ASN A 36 -0.90 -0.79 -12.01
C ASN A 36 -1.28 -1.14 -10.57
N PRO A 37 -2.19 -0.37 -9.94
CA PRO A 37 -2.60 -0.60 -8.57
C PRO A 37 -3.65 -1.72 -8.43
N TYR A 38 -4.05 -2.38 -9.50
CA TYR A 38 -5.11 -3.40 -9.48
C TYR A 38 -4.60 -4.82 -9.58
N SER A 39 -3.49 -5.03 -10.30
CA SER A 39 -3.02 -6.36 -10.65
C SER A 39 -1.52 -6.52 -10.39
N HIS A 40 -1.20 -7.40 -9.46
CA HIS A 40 0.15 -7.89 -9.16
C HIS A 40 0.01 -9.12 -8.25
N PRO A 41 0.93 -10.11 -8.27
CA PRO A 41 0.85 -11.29 -7.38
C PRO A 41 0.72 -10.97 -5.88
N ASN A 42 1.22 -9.81 -5.46
CA ASN A 42 1.14 -9.36 -4.07
C ASN A 42 -0.13 -8.56 -3.73
N ILE A 43 -0.95 -8.20 -4.72
CA ILE A 43 -2.18 -7.41 -4.55
C ILE A 43 -3.37 -8.35 -4.34
N LYS A 44 -4.21 -8.01 -3.37
CA LYS A 44 -5.54 -8.62 -3.18
C LYS A 44 -6.58 -7.55 -2.87
N VAL A 45 -7.77 -7.71 -3.43
CA VAL A 45 -8.96 -6.91 -3.07
C VAL A 45 -9.40 -7.30 -1.67
N LEU A 46 -9.69 -6.30 -0.84
CA LEU A 46 -10.25 -6.50 0.49
C LEU A 46 -11.78 -6.62 0.42
N LYS A 47 -12.37 -7.37 1.36
CA LYS A 47 -13.80 -7.67 1.41
C LYS A 47 -14.41 -7.12 2.72
N GLY A 48 -15.74 -7.11 2.79
CA GLY A 48 -16.49 -6.66 3.98
C GLY A 48 -16.34 -5.16 4.20
N ASN A 49 -16.04 -4.75 5.44
CA ASN A 49 -15.91 -3.33 5.83
C ASN A 49 -14.84 -2.56 5.06
N TYR A 50 -13.92 -3.27 4.39
CA TYR A 50 -12.86 -2.68 3.57
C TYR A 50 -13.10 -2.83 2.06
N HIS A 51 -14.36 -3.01 1.64
CA HIS A 51 -14.71 -3.06 0.23
C HIS A 51 -14.25 -1.79 -0.51
N GLY A 52 -13.69 -1.95 -1.70
CA GLY A 52 -13.06 -0.84 -2.47
C GLY A 52 -11.60 -0.56 -2.09
N CYS A 53 -11.07 -1.24 -1.08
CA CYS A 53 -9.64 -1.20 -0.76
C CYS A 53 -8.91 -2.43 -1.27
N TYR A 54 -7.60 -2.27 -1.39
CA TYR A 54 -6.65 -3.29 -1.82
C TYR A 54 -5.57 -3.44 -0.78
N ARG A 55 -4.89 -4.58 -0.81
CA ARG A 55 -3.73 -4.85 0.04
C ARG A 55 -2.59 -5.38 -0.80
N TYR A 56 -1.47 -4.67 -0.78
CA TYR A 56 -0.19 -5.15 -1.29
C TYR A 56 0.62 -5.80 -0.17
N ARG A 57 1.11 -7.02 -0.38
CA ARG A 57 2.00 -7.71 0.57
C ARG A 57 3.47 -7.36 0.31
N VAL A 58 4.14 -6.86 1.33
CA VAL A 58 5.58 -6.58 1.34
C VAL A 58 6.22 -7.44 2.43
N GLU A 59 6.51 -8.70 2.12
CA GLU A 59 6.96 -9.73 3.08
C GLU A 59 6.00 -9.87 4.28
N ASP A 60 6.43 -9.38 5.45
CA ASP A 60 5.68 -9.35 6.69
C ASP A 60 4.92 -8.03 6.90
N TYR A 61 5.06 -7.05 6.00
CA TYR A 61 4.26 -5.82 6.00
C TYR A 61 3.11 -5.90 4.99
N ARG A 62 2.06 -5.12 5.26
CA ARG A 62 0.88 -4.98 4.43
C ARG A 62 0.64 -3.50 4.19
N VAL A 63 0.56 -3.14 2.92
CA VAL A 63 0.19 -1.80 2.46
C VAL A 63 -1.27 -1.87 2.06
N VAL A 64 -2.15 -1.20 2.79
CA VAL A 64 -3.57 -1.09 2.47
C VAL A 64 -3.81 0.24 1.78
N TYR A 65 -4.49 0.23 0.64
CA TYR A 65 -4.71 1.42 -0.16
C TYR A 65 -6.05 1.41 -0.89
N SER A 66 -6.48 2.58 -1.34
CA SER A 66 -7.61 2.76 -2.26
C SER A 66 -7.14 3.47 -3.53
N VAL A 67 -7.85 3.27 -4.63
CA VAL A 67 -7.55 3.94 -5.91
C VAL A 67 -8.66 4.93 -6.23
N ASN A 68 -8.29 6.17 -6.52
CA ASN A 68 -9.18 7.20 -7.03
C ASN A 68 -8.88 7.44 -8.51
N GLU A 69 -9.74 6.91 -9.37
CA GLU A 69 -9.62 7.03 -10.83
C GLU A 69 -9.82 8.46 -11.34
N SER A 70 -10.64 9.26 -10.65
CA SER A 70 -10.90 10.64 -11.08
C SER A 70 -9.68 11.54 -10.92
N THR A 71 -8.81 11.24 -9.96
CA THR A 71 -7.60 12.02 -9.65
C THR A 71 -6.32 11.26 -9.96
N ILE A 72 -6.41 10.04 -10.51
CA ILE A 72 -5.25 9.18 -10.82
C ILE A 72 -4.34 9.01 -9.57
N LEU A 73 -4.97 8.72 -8.43
CA LEU A 73 -4.31 8.73 -7.12
C LEU A 73 -4.49 7.39 -6.39
N VAL A 74 -3.39 6.83 -5.89
CA VAL A 74 -3.35 5.71 -4.97
C VAL A 74 -3.15 6.27 -3.56
N ASN A 75 -4.18 6.19 -2.73
CA ASN A 75 -4.12 6.61 -1.34
C ASN A 75 -3.75 5.44 -0.45
N VAL A 76 -2.51 5.42 0.06
CA VAL A 76 -2.04 4.44 1.04
C VAL A 76 -2.58 4.81 2.42
N ILE A 77 -3.51 3.99 2.90
CA ILE A 77 -4.25 4.22 4.15
C ILE A 77 -3.40 3.80 5.35
N VAL A 78 -2.75 2.63 5.27
CA VAL A 78 -1.90 2.11 6.36
C VAL A 78 -0.80 1.19 5.83
N ILE A 79 0.37 1.25 6.47
CA ILE A 79 1.46 0.27 6.33
C ILE A 79 1.63 -0.40 7.69
N ALA A 80 1.38 -1.70 7.78
CA ALA A 80 1.41 -2.41 9.06
C ALA A 80 2.10 -3.77 8.97
N HIS A 81 2.87 -4.11 10.01
CA HIS A 81 3.44 -5.44 10.16
C HIS A 81 2.34 -6.48 10.41
N ARG A 82 2.53 -7.70 9.92
CA ARG A 82 1.48 -8.72 9.83
C ARG A 82 0.89 -9.13 11.17
N SER A 83 1.68 -9.01 12.23
CA SER A 83 1.30 -9.33 13.60
C SER A 83 0.41 -8.26 14.23
N LYS A 84 0.38 -7.04 13.67
CA LYS A 84 -0.43 -5.92 14.14
C LYS A 84 -1.71 -5.69 13.31
N VAL A 85 -1.97 -6.53 12.31
CA VAL A 85 -3.16 -6.40 11.42
C VAL A 85 -4.37 -7.18 11.96
N TYR A 86 -4.19 -8.02 12.98
CA TYR A 86 -5.24 -8.87 13.55
C TYR A 86 -5.34 -8.77 15.08
N GLU A 87 -5.15 -7.56 15.62
CA GLU A 87 -5.68 -7.21 16.93
C GLU A 87 -6.98 -6.42 16.76
#